data_AF-A0A6U3RRT2-F1
#
_entry.id   AF-A0A6U3RRT2-F1
#
_cell.length_a   1.000
_cell.length_b   1.000
_cell.length_c   1.000
_cell.angle_alpha   90.00
_cell.angle_beta   90.00
_cell.angle_gamma   90.00
#
_symmetry.space_group_name_H-M   'P 1'
#
loop_
_entity.id
_entity.type
_entity.pdbx_description
1 polymer ?
#
loop_
_entity_poly.entity_id
_entity_poly.type
_entity_poly.pdbx_seq_one_letter_code
_entity_poly.pdbx_strand_id
1 'polypeptide(L)'
;MTRKIFLLTILVAAITLPTCQCFSPLPRHHGIISPSSPSLPPQCRRKPFFITPSPTSLNAVTEDDVIEAVEKAEALWVNALEARKKANALVDVAEGEATSASESADTAMEALNVQSGGTFGMSNVETAKGALNAALDAGSKVDQAVKATEEADKLEKLAEEALAASEVLLEQHLIDFPEQNED
;
A
#
# COMPACT_ATOMS: atom_id res chain seq x y z
N MET A 1 2.63 -22.36 -38.56
CA MET A 1 2.12 -21.18 -37.84
C MET A 1 0.85 -21.56 -37.08
N THR A 2 0.96 -22.15 -35.88
CA THR A 2 -0.21 -22.49 -35.02
C THR A 2 0.24 -23.01 -33.65
N ARG A 3 0.95 -22.18 -32.85
CA ARG A 3 1.25 -22.50 -31.43
C ARG A 3 1.35 -21.25 -30.55
N LYS A 4 0.38 -20.33 -30.63
CA LYS A 4 0.36 -19.13 -29.76
C LYS A 4 -0.97 -18.86 -29.04
N ILE A 5 -1.95 -19.77 -29.07
CA ILE A 5 -3.30 -19.51 -28.51
C ILE A 5 -3.61 -20.31 -27.23
N PHE A 6 -2.74 -21.21 -26.77
CA PHE A 6 -3.09 -22.12 -25.67
C PHE A 6 -2.62 -21.73 -24.26
N LEU A 7 -1.96 -20.59 -24.07
CA LEU A 7 -1.41 -20.20 -22.76
C LEU A 7 -2.17 -19.08 -22.04
N LEU A 8 -3.25 -18.53 -22.62
CA LEU A 8 -3.99 -17.41 -22.01
C LEU A 8 -5.23 -17.81 -21.18
N THR A 9 -5.49 -19.10 -20.96
CA THR A 9 -6.77 -19.57 -20.38
C THR A 9 -6.65 -20.32 -19.05
N ILE A 10 -5.51 -20.23 -18.34
CA ILE A 10 -5.30 -20.92 -17.06
C ILE A 10 -5.14 -19.95 -15.87
N LEU A 11 -5.25 -18.62 -16.07
CA LEU A 11 -5.05 -17.64 -15.00
C LEU A 11 -6.35 -16.99 -14.46
N VAL A 12 -7.49 -17.70 -14.49
CA VAL A 12 -8.79 -17.16 -14.00
C VAL A 12 -9.47 -18.06 -12.95
N ALA A 13 -8.79 -19.07 -12.39
CA ALA A 13 -9.45 -20.01 -11.47
C ALA A 13 -8.61 -20.34 -10.22
N ALA A 14 -8.28 -19.35 -9.38
CA ALA A 14 -7.82 -19.62 -8.00
C ALA A 14 -7.81 -18.37 -7.10
N ILE A 15 -8.95 -17.68 -6.93
CA ILE A 15 -9.13 -16.79 -5.76
C ILE A 15 -10.51 -17.06 -5.14
N THR A 16 -10.63 -18.24 -4.56
CA THR A 16 -11.64 -18.56 -3.55
C THR A 16 -10.90 -19.13 -2.36
N LEU A 17 -10.43 -18.26 -1.47
CA LEU A 17 -9.97 -18.67 -0.15
C LEU A 17 -11.09 -18.49 0.87
N PRO A 18 -11.39 -19.52 1.68
CA PRO A 18 -12.41 -19.50 2.70
C PRO A 18 -11.93 -18.76 3.96
N THR A 19 -12.92 -18.28 4.70
CA THR A 19 -12.86 -17.70 6.04
C THR A 19 -12.26 -18.66 7.08
N CYS A 20 -11.25 -18.19 7.83
CA CYS A 20 -10.80 -18.74 9.12
C CYS A 20 -10.42 -17.56 10.02
N GLN A 21 -11.33 -17.06 10.85
CA GLN A 21 -11.50 -17.41 12.27
C GLN A 21 -10.24 -17.29 13.16
N CYS A 22 -10.32 -16.29 14.04
CA CYS A 22 -10.00 -16.34 15.47
C CYS A 22 -8.56 -16.63 15.90
N PHE A 23 -7.80 -15.57 16.17
CA PHE A 23 -6.74 -15.60 17.17
C PHE A 23 -6.80 -14.33 18.03
N SER A 24 -7.40 -14.45 19.21
CA SER A 24 -7.32 -13.43 20.27
C SER A 24 -6.16 -13.75 21.21
N PRO A 25 -5.30 -12.78 21.57
CA PRO A 25 -4.29 -12.98 22.60
C PRO A 25 -4.90 -12.84 24.00
N LEU A 26 -4.63 -13.83 24.86
CA LEU A 26 -4.89 -13.82 26.30
C LEU A 26 -3.87 -12.91 27.03
N PRO A 27 -4.31 -12.02 27.93
CA PRO A 27 -3.46 -11.54 29.02
C PRO A 27 -3.71 -12.36 30.29
N ARG A 28 -2.65 -12.99 30.81
CA ARG A 28 -2.59 -13.48 32.19
C ARG A 28 -2.20 -12.32 33.11
N HIS A 29 -3.05 -11.96 34.06
CA HIS A 29 -2.60 -11.39 35.34
C HIS A 29 -3.55 -11.82 36.46
N HIS A 30 -3.04 -12.65 37.35
CA HIS A 30 -3.61 -12.91 38.67
C HIS A 30 -3.09 -11.85 39.65
N GLY A 31 -3.97 -11.33 40.51
CA GLY A 31 -3.62 -10.46 41.63
C GLY A 31 -4.85 -9.89 42.31
N ILE A 32 -5.48 -10.69 43.18
CA ILE A 32 -6.58 -10.34 44.09
C ILE A 32 -5.99 -9.70 45.37
N ILE A 33 -6.74 -8.77 46.00
CA ILE A 33 -6.80 -8.28 47.42
C ILE A 33 -7.20 -6.78 47.31
N SER A 34 -8.20 -6.15 47.97
CA SER A 34 -9.11 -6.42 49.09
C SER A 34 -10.28 -5.40 49.06
N PRO A 35 -11.36 -5.57 49.84
CA PRO A 35 -12.51 -4.67 49.89
C PRO A 35 -12.50 -3.69 51.09
N SER A 36 -12.97 -2.45 50.89
CA SER A 36 -13.47 -1.60 51.97
C SER A 36 -14.44 -0.52 51.46
N SER A 37 -15.72 -0.78 51.74
CA SER A 37 -16.93 0.04 51.99
C SER A 37 -16.90 1.59 52.07
N PRO A 38 -18.09 2.24 52.01
CA PRO A 38 -18.35 3.52 51.34
C PRO A 38 -18.38 4.74 52.28
N SER A 39 -18.20 5.94 51.72
CA SER A 39 -18.71 7.19 52.29
C SER A 39 -19.10 8.21 51.20
N LEU A 40 -20.39 8.54 51.14
CA LEU A 40 -20.96 9.80 50.62
C LEU A 40 -20.97 10.82 51.78
N PRO A 41 -21.29 12.12 51.60
CA PRO A 41 -21.10 13.08 50.50
C PRO A 41 -20.32 14.34 51.01
N PRO A 42 -20.15 15.43 50.23
CA PRO A 42 -21.17 16.48 50.29
C PRO A 42 -21.49 17.11 48.92
N GLN A 43 -22.73 17.58 48.82
CA GLN A 43 -23.25 18.30 47.68
C GLN A 43 -22.48 19.61 47.44
N CYS A 44 -21.64 19.63 46.42
CA CYS A 44 -21.09 20.88 45.89
C CYS A 44 -22.05 21.47 44.86
N ARG A 45 -22.80 22.48 45.32
CA ARG A 45 -23.39 23.60 44.58
C ARG A 45 -23.18 23.55 43.07
N ARG A 46 -24.25 23.21 42.34
CA ARG A 46 -24.41 23.59 40.93
C ARG A 46 -24.33 25.11 40.85
N LYS A 47 -23.23 25.65 40.32
CA LYS A 47 -23.21 27.00 39.77
C LYS A 47 -24.28 27.05 38.68
N PRO A 48 -25.05 28.14 38.54
CA PRO A 48 -25.88 28.31 37.36
C PRO A 48 -24.96 28.19 36.15
N PHE A 49 -25.18 27.15 35.35
CA PHE A 49 -24.67 27.09 33.99
C PHE A 49 -25.28 28.29 33.29
N PHE A 50 -24.54 29.40 33.21
CA PHE A 50 -24.71 30.30 32.10
C PHE A 50 -24.35 29.47 30.88
N ILE A 51 -25.38 28.89 30.25
CA ILE A 51 -25.33 28.48 28.86
C ILE A 51 -25.17 29.80 28.11
N THR A 52 -23.94 30.31 28.05
CA THR A 52 -23.58 31.21 26.96
C THR A 52 -23.78 30.36 25.72
N PRO A 53 -24.70 30.72 24.79
CA PRO A 53 -24.67 30.09 23.49
C PRO A 53 -23.26 30.31 22.98
N SER A 54 -22.49 29.23 22.86
CA SER A 54 -21.32 29.27 21.98
C SER A 54 -21.88 29.83 20.69
N PRO A 55 -21.33 30.92 20.11
CA PRO A 55 -21.58 31.16 18.71
C PRO A 55 -21.11 29.88 18.05
N THR A 56 -22.04 29.03 17.63
CA THR A 56 -21.79 28.05 16.61
C THR A 56 -21.34 28.94 15.46
N SER A 57 -20.03 29.11 15.27
CA SER A 57 -19.60 29.62 13.99
C SER A 57 -20.13 28.57 13.03
N LEU A 58 -21.16 28.97 12.29
CA LEU A 58 -21.58 28.25 11.11
C LEU A 58 -20.35 28.36 10.20
N ASN A 59 -19.42 27.41 10.35
CA ASN A 59 -18.30 27.26 9.43
C ASN A 59 -18.91 26.76 8.13
N ALA A 60 -19.55 27.68 7.39
CA ALA A 60 -19.96 27.45 6.04
C ALA A 60 -18.71 27.15 5.22
N VAL A 61 -18.77 26.11 4.40
CA VAL A 61 -17.67 25.74 3.52
C VAL A 61 -17.61 26.76 2.39
N THR A 62 -16.51 27.51 2.32
CA THR A 62 -16.32 28.53 1.28
C THR A 62 -15.82 27.91 -0.02
N GLU A 63 -15.95 28.64 -1.13
CA GLU A 63 -15.39 28.23 -2.43
C GLU A 63 -13.87 28.00 -2.33
N ASP A 64 -13.15 28.86 -1.60
CA ASP A 64 -11.71 28.74 -1.38
C ASP A 64 -11.34 27.41 -0.68
N ASP A 65 -12.16 26.95 0.29
CA ASP A 65 -11.94 25.68 0.98
C ASP A 65 -12.07 24.48 0.02
N VAL A 66 -13.02 24.54 -0.92
CA VAL A 66 -13.22 23.51 -1.95
C VAL A 66 -12.05 23.51 -2.92
N ILE A 67 -11.62 24.69 -3.38
CA ILE A 67 -10.49 24.85 -4.30
C ILE A 67 -9.22 24.28 -3.65
N GLU A 68 -8.90 24.65 -2.41
CA GLU A 68 -7.72 24.12 -1.71
C GLU A 68 -7.76 22.59 -1.59
N ALA A 69 -8.94 22.02 -1.31
CA ALA A 69 -9.11 20.57 -1.23
C ALA A 69 -8.88 19.86 -2.57
N VAL A 70 -9.39 20.44 -3.68
CA VAL A 70 -9.18 19.91 -5.03
C VAL A 70 -7.70 20.02 -5.43
N GLU A 71 -7.07 21.17 -5.26
CA GLU A 71 -5.65 21.37 -5.57
C GLU A 71 -4.75 20.38 -4.80
N LYS A 72 -5.10 20.09 -3.54
CA LYS A 72 -4.40 19.09 -2.75
C LYS A 72 -4.59 17.67 -3.30
N ALA A 73 -5.80 17.31 -3.72
CA ALA A 73 -6.08 16.02 -4.34
C ALA A 73 -5.30 15.88 -5.67
N GLU A 74 -5.27 16.91 -6.50
CA GLU A 74 -4.49 16.94 -7.75
C GLU A 74 -2.99 16.79 -7.49
N ALA A 75 -2.44 17.51 -6.51
CA ALA A 75 -1.03 17.40 -6.14
C ALA A 75 -0.67 15.96 -5.69
N LEU A 76 -1.54 15.30 -4.93
CA LEU A 76 -1.36 13.90 -4.55
C LEU A 76 -1.40 12.96 -5.76
N TRP A 77 -2.29 13.20 -6.72
CA TRP A 77 -2.35 12.44 -7.96
C TRP A 77 -1.09 12.57 -8.82
N VAL A 78 -0.50 13.77 -8.89
CA VAL A 78 0.79 13.97 -9.57
C VAL A 78 1.87 13.12 -8.91
N ASN A 79 1.97 13.15 -7.59
CA ASN A 79 2.95 12.35 -6.84
C ASN A 79 2.72 10.84 -7.03
N ALA A 80 1.46 10.40 -6.98
CA ALA A 80 1.08 9.00 -7.20
C ALA A 80 1.50 8.52 -8.61
N LEU A 81 1.24 9.35 -9.64
CA LEU A 81 1.64 9.05 -11.01
C LEU A 81 3.16 8.95 -11.18
N GLU A 82 3.92 9.86 -10.56
CA GLU A 82 5.39 9.81 -10.58
C GLU A 82 5.92 8.55 -9.89
N ALA A 83 5.35 8.19 -8.72
CA ALA A 83 5.69 6.97 -8.01
C ALA A 83 5.40 5.72 -8.85
N ARG A 84 4.24 5.66 -9.53
CA ARG A 84 3.88 4.55 -10.41
C ARG A 84 4.83 4.42 -11.60
N LYS A 85 5.21 5.53 -12.23
CA LYS A 85 6.22 5.54 -13.31
C LYS A 85 7.56 4.97 -12.84
N LYS A 86 8.01 5.37 -11.64
CA LYS A 86 9.24 4.87 -11.04
C LYS A 86 9.15 3.38 -10.70
N ALA A 87 8.02 2.92 -10.17
CA ALA A 87 7.77 1.51 -9.89
C ALA A 87 7.85 0.67 -11.17
N ASN A 88 7.18 1.11 -12.25
CA ASN A 88 7.23 0.42 -13.55
C ASN A 88 8.65 0.36 -14.12
N ALA A 89 9.42 1.46 -14.05
CA ALA A 89 10.81 1.45 -14.49
C ALA A 89 11.67 0.45 -13.69
N LEU A 90 11.41 0.27 -12.40
CA LEU A 90 12.10 -0.74 -11.59
C LEU A 90 11.66 -2.17 -11.94
N VAL A 91 10.39 -2.38 -12.31
CA VAL A 91 9.90 -3.67 -12.81
C VAL A 91 10.63 -4.04 -14.11
N ASP A 92 10.76 -3.11 -15.05
CA ASP A 92 11.47 -3.35 -16.32
C ASP A 92 12.93 -3.74 -16.07
N VAL A 93 13.61 -3.05 -15.14
CA VAL A 93 14.98 -3.39 -14.74
C VAL A 93 15.04 -4.76 -14.07
N ALA A 94 14.10 -5.07 -13.16
CA ALA A 94 14.06 -6.35 -12.47
C ALA A 94 13.82 -7.52 -13.44
N GLU A 95 12.97 -7.34 -14.45
CA GLU A 95 12.73 -8.33 -15.50
C GLU A 95 13.99 -8.57 -16.36
N GLY A 96 14.69 -7.49 -16.73
CA GLY A 96 15.97 -7.57 -17.42
C GLY A 96 17.01 -8.37 -16.64
N GLU A 97 17.21 -8.05 -15.37
CA GLU A 97 18.16 -8.74 -14.49
C GLU A 97 17.76 -10.19 -14.23
N ALA A 98 16.47 -10.48 -14.06
CA ALA A 98 15.97 -11.85 -13.94
C ALA A 98 16.23 -12.68 -15.20
N THR A 99 16.08 -12.07 -16.38
CA THR A 99 16.42 -12.71 -17.66
C THR A 99 17.92 -13.00 -17.74
N SER A 100 18.78 -12.02 -17.43
CA SER A 100 20.24 -12.22 -17.41
C SER A 100 20.69 -13.26 -16.37
N ALA A 101 20.03 -13.33 -15.21
CA ALA A 101 20.27 -14.36 -14.22
C ALA A 101 19.89 -15.75 -14.73
N SER A 102 18.76 -15.88 -15.44
CA SER A 102 18.35 -17.14 -16.08
C SER A 102 19.36 -17.59 -17.12
N GLU A 103 19.81 -16.70 -18.01
CA GLU A 103 20.82 -17.01 -19.04
C GLU A 103 22.16 -17.43 -18.41
N SER A 104 22.55 -16.78 -17.31
CA SER A 104 23.75 -17.15 -16.55
C SER A 104 23.62 -18.54 -15.91
N ALA A 105 22.44 -18.88 -15.39
CA ALA A 105 22.15 -20.19 -14.84
C ALA A 105 22.20 -21.28 -15.92
N ASP A 106 21.62 -21.03 -17.10
CA ASP A 106 21.68 -21.96 -18.24
C ASP A 106 23.13 -22.21 -18.69
N THR A 107 23.92 -21.14 -18.77
CA THR A 107 25.36 -21.24 -19.09
C THR A 107 26.13 -22.05 -18.05
N ALA A 108 25.82 -21.86 -16.76
CA ALA A 108 26.41 -22.65 -15.68
C ALA A 108 26.03 -24.13 -15.76
N MET A 109 24.76 -24.44 -16.05
CA MET A 109 24.29 -25.82 -16.22
C MET A 109 24.95 -26.50 -17.42
N GLU A 110 25.08 -25.81 -18.55
CA GLU A 110 25.75 -26.35 -19.73
C GLU A 110 27.23 -26.63 -19.45
N ALA A 111 27.93 -25.72 -18.77
CA ALA A 111 29.33 -25.94 -18.37
C ALA A 111 29.51 -27.18 -17.47
N LEU A 112 28.53 -27.47 -16.61
CA LEU A 112 28.51 -28.68 -15.78
C LEU A 112 28.23 -29.95 -16.60
N ASN A 113 27.39 -29.88 -17.62
CA ASN A 113 26.95 -31.03 -18.42
C ASN A 113 27.99 -31.46 -19.48
N VAL A 114 28.67 -30.48 -20.09
CA VAL A 114 29.70 -30.70 -21.13
C VAL A 114 30.94 -31.42 -20.57
N GLN A 115 31.21 -31.34 -19.27
CA GLN A 115 32.35 -32.00 -18.60
C GLN A 115 32.04 -33.37 -17.98
N SER A 116 31.01 -34.06 -18.47
CA SER A 116 30.59 -35.40 -18.03
C SER A 116 31.66 -36.52 -18.16
N GLY A 117 32.89 -36.20 -18.58
CA GLY A 117 34.02 -37.13 -18.70
C GLY A 117 35.21 -36.92 -17.73
N GLY A 118 35.31 -35.85 -16.94
CA GLY A 118 36.41 -35.76 -15.98
C GLY A 118 36.76 -34.36 -15.48
N THR A 119 36.77 -34.25 -14.14
CA THR A 119 37.25 -33.12 -13.31
C THR A 119 36.37 -31.86 -13.28
N PHE A 120 35.68 -31.70 -12.16
CA PHE A 120 35.07 -30.45 -11.71
C PHE A 120 36.17 -29.38 -11.61
N GLY A 121 36.31 -28.56 -12.66
CA GLY A 121 37.34 -27.53 -12.74
C GLY A 121 36.97 -26.27 -11.95
N MET A 122 37.99 -25.51 -11.55
CA MET A 122 37.81 -24.19 -10.91
C MET A 122 36.94 -23.24 -11.76
N SER A 123 37.00 -23.38 -13.10
CA SER A 123 36.15 -22.65 -14.04
C SER A 123 34.65 -22.86 -13.80
N ASN A 124 34.22 -24.07 -13.42
CA ASN A 124 32.80 -24.36 -13.21
C ASN A 124 32.29 -23.70 -11.93
N VAL A 125 33.13 -23.62 -10.90
CA VAL A 125 32.84 -22.92 -9.65
C VAL A 125 32.67 -21.43 -9.91
N GLU A 126 33.53 -20.85 -10.75
CA GLU A 126 33.43 -19.45 -11.14
C GLU A 126 32.14 -19.15 -11.91
N THR A 127 31.77 -19.99 -12.89
CA THR A 127 30.50 -19.83 -13.63
C THR A 127 29.28 -19.99 -12.71
N ALA A 128 29.28 -21.00 -11.83
CA ALA A 128 28.20 -21.21 -10.86
C ALA A 128 28.09 -20.03 -9.87
N LYS A 129 29.21 -19.47 -9.41
CA LYS A 129 29.23 -18.26 -8.58
C LYS A 129 28.68 -17.05 -9.34
N GLY A 130 29.03 -16.90 -10.61
CA GLY A 130 28.48 -15.85 -11.48
C GLY A 130 26.95 -15.93 -11.57
N ALA A 131 26.42 -17.12 -11.86
CA ALA A 131 24.98 -17.36 -11.91
C ALA A 131 24.27 -17.09 -10.56
N LEU A 132 24.88 -17.51 -9.45
CA LEU A 132 24.35 -17.23 -8.12
C LEU A 132 24.31 -15.73 -7.82
N ASN A 133 25.38 -15.00 -8.13
CA ASN A 133 25.42 -13.55 -7.94
C ASN A 133 24.34 -12.85 -8.78
N ALA A 134 24.22 -13.22 -10.06
CA ALA A 134 23.17 -12.67 -10.92
C ALA A 134 21.77 -12.94 -10.37
N ALA A 135 21.51 -14.13 -9.81
CA ALA A 135 20.24 -14.44 -9.17
C ALA A 135 19.99 -13.61 -7.90
N LEU A 136 21.02 -13.34 -7.09
CA LEU A 136 20.92 -12.47 -5.91
C LEU A 136 20.64 -11.02 -6.31
N ASP A 137 21.33 -10.53 -7.35
CA ASP A 137 21.15 -9.17 -7.88
C ASP A 137 19.72 -9.01 -8.45
N ALA A 138 19.25 -9.96 -9.24
CA ALA A 138 17.88 -10.00 -9.74
C ALA A 138 16.86 -10.00 -8.59
N GLY A 139 17.05 -10.84 -7.58
CA GLY A 139 16.20 -10.86 -6.37
C GLY A 139 16.15 -9.50 -5.67
N SER A 140 17.30 -8.82 -5.53
CA SER A 140 17.35 -7.47 -4.95
C SER A 140 16.57 -6.44 -5.76
N LYS A 141 16.59 -6.53 -7.09
CA LYS A 141 15.82 -5.63 -7.97
C LYS A 141 14.32 -5.91 -7.90
N VAL A 142 13.91 -7.17 -7.83
CA VAL A 142 12.52 -7.56 -7.61
C VAL A 142 12.00 -6.98 -6.30
N ASP A 143 12.75 -7.12 -5.20
CA ASP A 143 12.37 -6.54 -3.91
C ASP A 143 12.22 -5.01 -3.96
N GLN A 144 13.09 -4.32 -4.70
CA GLN A 144 13.00 -2.88 -4.91
C GLN A 144 11.75 -2.50 -5.72
N ALA A 145 11.44 -3.24 -6.78
CA ALA A 145 10.26 -3.03 -7.61
C ALA A 145 8.96 -3.26 -6.82
N VAL A 146 8.92 -4.27 -5.96
CA VAL A 146 7.78 -4.55 -5.07
C VAL A 146 7.57 -3.38 -4.11
N LYS A 147 8.62 -2.94 -3.41
CA LYS A 147 8.51 -1.81 -2.47
C LYS A 147 8.06 -0.52 -3.15
N ALA A 148 8.56 -0.24 -4.35
CA ALA A 148 8.16 0.93 -5.12
C ALA A 148 6.69 0.84 -5.57
N THR A 149 6.22 -0.35 -5.96
CA THR A 149 4.81 -0.59 -6.28
C THR A 149 3.92 -0.36 -5.06
N GLU A 150 4.29 -0.90 -3.89
CA GLU A 150 3.54 -0.67 -2.65
C GLU A 150 3.49 0.81 -2.23
N GLU A 151 4.57 1.56 -2.47
CA GLU A 151 4.60 3.01 -2.23
C GLU A 151 3.67 3.76 -3.19
N ALA A 152 3.68 3.40 -4.48
CA ALA A 152 2.75 3.96 -5.46
C ALA A 152 1.29 3.66 -5.08
N ASP A 153 0.97 2.43 -4.69
CA ASP A 153 -0.38 2.03 -4.24
C ASP A 153 -0.85 2.86 -3.04
N LYS A 154 0.04 3.14 -2.08
CA LYS A 154 -0.28 3.97 -0.91
C LYS A 154 -0.58 5.42 -1.32
N LEU A 155 0.19 5.98 -2.25
CA LEU A 155 -0.03 7.35 -2.73
C LEU A 155 -1.31 7.47 -3.54
N GLU A 156 -1.61 6.50 -4.40
CA GLU A 156 -2.88 6.45 -5.15
C GLU A 156 -4.07 6.41 -4.18
N LYS A 157 -4.01 5.56 -3.15
CA LYS A 157 -5.05 5.51 -2.13
C LYS A 157 -5.23 6.85 -1.40
N LEU A 158 -4.14 7.52 -1.03
CA LEU A 158 -4.22 8.84 -0.40
C LEU A 158 -4.81 9.91 -1.34
N ALA A 159 -4.50 9.83 -2.63
CA ALA A 159 -5.07 10.72 -3.64
C ALA A 159 -6.58 10.48 -3.82
N GLU A 160 -7.03 9.22 -3.82
CA GLU A 160 -8.45 8.85 -3.85
C GLU A 160 -9.19 9.36 -2.59
N GLU A 161 -8.62 9.17 -1.40
CA GLU A 161 -9.20 9.67 -0.16
C GLU A 161 -9.31 11.21 -0.15
N ALA A 162 -8.30 11.91 -0.67
CA ALA A 162 -8.32 13.37 -0.80
C ALA A 162 -9.37 13.85 -1.81
N LEU A 163 -9.51 13.15 -2.94
CA LEU A 163 -10.53 13.46 -3.93
C LEU A 163 -11.94 13.28 -3.33
N ALA A 164 -12.20 12.16 -2.66
CA ALA A 164 -13.47 11.92 -1.98
C ALA A 164 -13.77 12.99 -0.91
N ALA A 165 -12.75 13.45 -0.17
CA ALA A 165 -12.92 14.54 0.79
C ALA A 165 -13.27 15.87 0.10
N SER A 166 -12.67 16.17 -1.05
CA SER A 166 -13.00 17.37 -1.85
C SER A 166 -14.42 17.32 -2.40
N GLU A 167 -14.90 16.14 -2.82
CA GLU A 167 -16.28 15.95 -3.29
C GLU A 167 -17.29 16.21 -2.16
N VAL A 168 -17.01 15.73 -0.94
CA VAL A 168 -17.85 16.01 0.24
C VAL A 168 -17.89 17.51 0.56
N LEU A 169 -16.76 18.22 0.45
CA LEU A 169 -16.71 19.67 0.67
C LEU A 169 -17.51 20.42 -0.40
N LEU A 170 -17.41 20.00 -1.66
CA LEU A 170 -18.20 20.57 -2.75
C LEU A 170 -19.71 20.37 -2.50
N GLU A 171 -20.14 19.18 -2.09
CA GLU A 171 -21.54 18.91 -1.74
C GLU A 171 -22.01 19.81 -0.60
N GLN A 172 -21.19 20.00 0.44
CA GLN A 172 -21.52 20.90 1.54
C GLN A 172 -21.61 22.36 1.10
N HIS A 173 -20.70 22.80 0.23
CA HIS A 173 -20.72 24.16 -0.33
C HIS A 173 -22.03 24.44 -1.09
N LEU A 174 -22.53 23.49 -1.88
CA LEU A 174 -23.80 23.61 -2.59
C LEU A 174 -25.02 23.69 -1.67
N ILE A 175 -24.93 23.10 -0.46
CA ILE A 175 -25.96 23.22 0.58
C ILE A 175 -25.90 24.60 1.25
N ASP A 176 -24.69 25.08 1.55
CA ASP A 176 -24.47 26.35 2.24
C ASP A 176 -24.79 27.56 1.33
N PHE A 177 -24.56 27.41 0.03
CA PHE A 177 -24.77 28.43 -1.01
C PHE A 177 -25.65 27.87 -2.13
N PRO A 178 -26.95 27.66 -1.90
CA PRO A 178 -27.84 27.15 -2.93
C PRO A 178 -27.94 28.14 -4.10
N GLU A 179 -27.75 27.66 -5.33
CA GLU A 179 -27.96 28.46 -6.53
C GLU A 179 -29.42 28.95 -6.54
N GLN A 180 -29.61 30.27 -6.46
CA GLN A 180 -30.92 30.86 -6.68
C GLN A 180 -31.24 30.70 -8.16
N ASN A 181 -32.10 29.74 -8.51
CA ASN A 181 -32.66 29.66 -9.84
C ASN A 181 -33.35 31.00 -10.13
N GLU A 182 -32.74 31.83 -10.97
CA GLU A 182 -33.35 33.05 -11.49
C GLU A 182 -34.44 32.60 -12.48
N ASP A 183 -35.68 32.50 -12.00
CA ASP A 183 -36.90 32.40 -12.81
C ASP A 183 -37.27 33.74 -13.48
#